data_AF-A0A951ERR3-F1
#
_entry.id   AF-A0A951ERR3-F1
#
_cell.length_a   1.000
_cell.length_b   1.000
_cell.length_c   1.000
_cell.angle_alpha   90.00
_cell.angle_beta   90.00
_cell.angle_gamma   90.00
#
_symmetry.space_group_name_H-M   'P 1'
#
loop_
_entity.id
_entity.type
_entity.pdbx_description
1 polymer ?
#
loop_
_entity_poly.entity_id
_entity_poly.type
_entity_poly.pdbx_seq_one_letter_code
_entity_poly.pdbx_strand_id
1 'polypeptide(L)'
;MASSVFPLRLDEVDRYLLRRLALERGQSANTLVTMLVRAEIDQALPGAREAYQRRAEVAEQVLRRRGVDPDSADYQAARRDARSVLDAIDGLHRDQTA
;
A
#
# COMPACT_ATOMS: atom_id res chain seq x y z
N MET A 1 16.19 12.86 -1.84
CA MET A 1 14.90 13.25 -1.24
C MET A 1 14.04 13.95 -2.28
N ALA A 2 13.48 13.19 -3.20
CA ALA A 2 12.24 13.58 -3.83
C ALA A 2 11.18 12.69 -3.20
N SER A 3 10.58 13.17 -2.11
CA SER A 3 9.22 12.73 -1.76
C SER A 3 8.47 12.75 -3.09
N SER A 4 7.97 11.60 -3.54
CA SER A 4 7.01 11.58 -4.64
C SER A 4 5.77 12.26 -4.06
N VAL A 5 5.85 13.59 -4.03
CA VAL A 5 4.78 14.48 -3.66
C VAL A 5 3.81 14.26 -4.79
N PHE A 6 2.90 13.32 -4.60
CA PHE A 6 1.70 13.24 -5.40
C PHE A 6 1.05 14.61 -5.23
N PRO A 7 1.20 15.54 -6.19
CA PRO A 7 0.83 16.92 -5.92
C PRO A 7 -0.67 16.95 -6.09
N LEU A 8 -1.39 16.84 -4.97
CA LEU A 8 -2.80 17.13 -4.93
C LEU A 8 -2.98 18.56 -5.41
N ARG A 9 -3.48 18.69 -6.63
CA ARG A 9 -3.81 19.98 -7.24
C ARG A 9 -5.11 20.46 -6.63
N LEU A 10 -4.97 21.14 -5.51
CA LEU A 10 -6.07 21.82 -4.83
C LEU A 10 -6.08 23.28 -5.28
N ASP A 11 -7.25 23.82 -5.56
CA ASP A 11 -7.39 25.25 -5.79
C ASP A 11 -7.18 26.03 -4.48
N GLU A 12 -7.36 27.35 -4.52
CA GLU A 12 -7.17 28.18 -3.33
C GLU A 12 -8.26 27.92 -2.26
N VAL A 13 -9.49 27.71 -2.68
CA VAL A 13 -10.64 27.49 -1.78
C VAL A 13 -10.48 26.16 -1.06
N ASP A 14 -10.15 25.09 -1.77
CA ASP A 14 -9.92 23.77 -1.22
C ASP A 14 -8.75 23.77 -0.22
N ARG A 15 -7.67 24.49 -0.53
CA ARG A 15 -6.54 24.64 0.41
C ARG A 15 -6.94 25.37 1.67
N TYR A 16 -7.75 26.42 1.57
CA TYR A 16 -8.26 27.14 2.73
C TYR A 16 -9.14 26.24 3.60
N LEU A 17 -10.12 25.56 2.99
CA LEU A 17 -11.04 24.68 3.70
C LEU A 17 -10.32 23.51 4.37
N LEU A 18 -9.37 22.88 3.68
CA LEU A 18 -8.56 21.80 4.24
C LEU A 18 -7.77 22.25 5.47
N ARG A 19 -7.12 23.43 5.40
CA ARG A 19 -6.36 23.97 6.55
C ARG A 19 -7.26 24.29 7.72
N ARG A 20 -8.44 24.88 7.47
CA ARG A 20 -9.42 25.18 8.51
C ARG A 20 -9.91 23.91 9.19
N LEU A 21 -10.29 22.89 8.41
CA LEU A 21 -10.73 21.61 8.93
C LEU A 21 -9.63 20.89 9.73
N ALA A 22 -8.37 21.01 9.29
CA ALA A 22 -7.22 20.46 10.01
C ALA A 22 -7.03 21.14 11.37
N LEU A 23 -7.15 22.48 11.43
CA LEU A 23 -7.10 23.25 12.68
C LEU A 23 -8.24 22.86 13.63
N GLU A 24 -9.48 22.75 13.13
CA GLU A 24 -10.64 22.32 13.92
C GLU A 24 -10.46 20.93 14.53
N ARG A 25 -9.71 20.04 13.85
CA ARG A 25 -9.40 18.68 14.33
C ARG A 25 -8.09 18.58 15.12
N GLY A 26 -7.35 19.67 15.32
CA GLY A 26 -6.06 19.65 16.00
C GLY A 26 -5.01 18.80 15.28
N GLN A 27 -5.09 18.70 13.96
CA GLN A 27 -4.24 17.84 13.12
C GLN A 27 -3.48 18.67 12.09
N SER A 28 -2.38 18.12 11.58
CA SER A 28 -1.74 18.71 10.41
C SER A 28 -2.61 18.50 9.16
N ALA A 29 -2.59 19.45 8.23
CA ALA A 29 -3.30 19.32 6.96
C ALA A 29 -2.86 18.06 6.18
N ASN A 30 -1.59 17.69 6.27
CA ASN A 30 -1.06 16.49 5.64
C ASN A 30 -1.63 15.19 6.26
N THR A 31 -1.73 15.15 7.58
CA THR A 31 -2.36 14.03 8.31
C THR A 31 -3.82 13.87 7.89
N LEU A 32 -4.56 14.98 7.83
CA LEU A 32 -5.95 14.99 7.42
C LEU A 32 -6.13 14.49 5.98
N VAL A 33 -5.34 15.00 5.04
CA VAL A 33 -5.36 14.55 3.63
C VAL A 33 -5.06 13.06 3.54
N THR A 34 -4.03 12.58 4.25
CA THR A 34 -3.65 11.16 4.22
C THR A 34 -4.79 10.27 4.69
N MET A 35 -5.51 10.67 5.74
CA MET A 35 -6.67 9.93 6.23
C MET A 35 -7.84 9.94 5.24
N LEU A 36 -8.14 11.10 4.64
CA LEU A 36 -9.22 11.23 3.66
C LEU A 36 -8.95 10.36 2.42
N VAL A 37 -7.74 10.46 1.86
CA VAL A 37 -7.32 9.64 0.71
C VAL A 37 -7.37 8.15 1.06
N ARG A 38 -6.93 7.77 2.26
CA ARG A 38 -6.97 6.37 2.71
C ARG A 38 -8.39 5.84 2.81
N ALA A 39 -9.31 6.60 3.38
CA ALA A 39 -10.71 6.23 3.50
C ALA A 39 -11.36 6.06 2.11
N GLU A 40 -11.10 6.99 1.19
CA GLU A 40 -11.63 6.92 -0.17
C GLU A 40 -11.13 5.68 -0.93
N ILE A 41 -9.83 5.37 -0.83
CA ILE A 41 -9.26 4.17 -1.44
C ILE A 41 -9.88 2.90 -0.85
N ASP A 42 -10.04 2.83 0.47
CA ASP A 42 -10.60 1.65 1.14
C ASP A 42 -12.09 1.45 0.79
N GLN A 43 -12.82 2.55 0.52
CA GLN A 43 -14.20 2.50 0.02
C GLN A 43 -14.28 2.09 -1.45
N ALA A 44 -13.42 2.65 -2.30
CA ALA A 44 -13.38 2.35 -3.73
C ALA A 44 -12.86 0.93 -4.03
N LEU A 45 -11.96 0.42 -3.18
CA LEU A 45 -11.34 -0.89 -3.30
C LEU A 45 -11.47 -1.70 -1.99
N PRO A 46 -12.68 -2.17 -1.65
CA PRO A 46 -12.91 -2.91 -0.41
C PRO A 46 -12.02 -4.14 -0.30
N GLY A 47 -11.32 -4.27 0.83
CA GLY A 47 -10.44 -5.41 1.12
C GLY A 47 -9.10 -5.41 0.38
N ALA A 48 -8.86 -4.50 -0.59
CA ALA A 48 -7.61 -4.46 -1.35
C ALA A 48 -6.39 -4.19 -0.48
N ARG A 49 -6.53 -3.34 0.55
CA ARG A 49 -5.47 -3.07 1.52
C ARG A 49 -5.05 -4.34 2.27
N GLU A 50 -6.02 -5.10 2.76
CA GLU A 50 -5.78 -6.35 3.47
C GLU A 50 -5.17 -7.40 2.52
N ALA A 51 -5.69 -7.52 1.31
CA ALA A 51 -5.15 -8.41 0.28
C ALA A 51 -3.69 -8.06 -0.06
N TYR A 52 -3.35 -6.78 -0.18
CA TYR A 52 -1.98 -6.33 -0.44
C TYR A 52 -1.05 -6.62 0.75
N GLN A 53 -1.52 -6.38 1.97
CA GLN A 53 -0.76 -6.67 3.19
C GLN A 53 -0.52 -8.17 3.37
N ARG A 54 -1.50 -9.00 3.03
CA ARG A 54 -1.46 -10.47 3.15
C ARG A 54 -1.12 -11.18 1.84
N ARG A 55 -0.59 -10.46 0.83
CA ARG A 55 -0.40 -11.00 -0.53
C ARG A 55 0.39 -12.31 -0.57
N ALA A 56 1.39 -12.45 0.30
CA ALA A 56 2.18 -13.67 0.44
C ALA A 56 1.35 -14.82 1.03
N GLU A 57 0.57 -14.57 2.09
CA GLU A 57 -0.31 -15.57 2.71
C GLU A 57 -1.41 -16.03 1.74
N VAL A 58 -1.98 -15.10 0.97
CA VAL A 58 -2.97 -15.41 -0.07
C VAL A 58 -2.36 -16.29 -1.15
N ALA A 59 -1.16 -15.97 -1.64
CA ALA A 59 -0.45 -16.80 -2.61
C ALA A 59 -0.16 -18.20 -2.05
N GLU A 60 0.29 -18.31 -0.81
CA GLU A 60 0.53 -19.59 -0.13
C GLU A 60 -0.76 -20.42 0.00
N GLN A 61 -1.89 -19.79 0.36
CA GLN A 61 -3.19 -20.48 0.42
C GLN A 61 -3.67 -20.97 -0.95
N VAL A 62 -3.47 -20.20 -2.01
CA VAL A 62 -3.83 -20.61 -3.39
C VAL A 62 -3.02 -21.82 -3.83
N LEU A 63 -1.71 -21.86 -3.53
CA LEU A 63 -0.85 -23.00 -3.85
C LEU A 63 -1.27 -24.27 -3.10
N ARG A 64 -1.57 -24.15 -1.79
CA ARG A 64 -2.10 -25.28 -1.00
C ARG A 64 -3.43 -25.82 -1.55
N ARG A 65 -4.36 -24.94 -1.95
CA ARG A 65 -5.64 -25.34 -2.58
C ARG A 65 -5.46 -26.07 -3.90
N ARG A 66 -4.38 -25.81 -4.64
CA ARG A 66 -4.04 -26.50 -5.89
C ARG A 66 -3.33 -27.84 -5.66
N GLY A 67 -3.16 -28.27 -4.40
CA GLY A 67 -2.50 -29.53 -4.06
C GLY A 67 -0.98 -29.50 -4.23
N VAL A 68 -0.38 -28.29 -4.31
CA VAL A 68 1.07 -28.16 -4.31
C VAL A 68 1.56 -28.45 -2.89
N ASP A 69 2.38 -29.50 -2.75
CA ASP A 69 2.95 -29.90 -1.47
C ASP A 69 3.85 -28.78 -0.92
N PRO A 70 3.51 -28.19 0.25
CA PRO A 70 4.29 -27.12 0.85
C PRO A 70 5.70 -27.57 1.31
N ASP A 71 5.93 -28.87 1.46
CA ASP A 71 7.23 -29.42 1.83
C ASP A 71 8.07 -29.84 0.60
N SER A 72 7.52 -29.71 -0.61
CA SER A 72 8.25 -29.98 -1.83
C SER A 72 9.37 -28.95 -2.08
N ALA A 73 10.49 -29.44 -2.63
CA ALA A 73 11.60 -28.59 -3.03
C ALA A 73 11.17 -27.50 -4.04
N ASP A 74 10.24 -27.85 -4.93
CA ASP A 74 9.70 -26.94 -5.95
C ASP A 74 8.84 -25.83 -5.32
N TYR A 75 8.04 -26.14 -4.29
CA TYR A 75 7.30 -25.13 -3.54
C TYR A 75 8.24 -24.17 -2.80
N GLN A 76 9.28 -24.70 -2.14
CA GLN A 76 10.25 -23.87 -1.42
C GLN A 76 11.09 -23.01 -2.38
N ALA A 77 11.37 -23.49 -3.59
CA ALA A 77 11.98 -22.68 -4.65
C ALA A 77 11.03 -21.56 -5.11
N ALA A 78 9.81 -21.89 -5.51
CA ALA A 78 8.81 -20.91 -5.96
C ALA A 78 8.47 -19.85 -4.89
N ARG A 79 8.41 -20.25 -3.61
CA ARG A 79 8.17 -19.35 -2.48
C ARG A 79 9.34 -18.38 -2.27
N ARG A 80 10.58 -18.85 -2.38
CA ARG A 80 11.78 -17.99 -2.29
C ARG A 80 11.84 -17.01 -3.44
N ASP A 81 11.54 -17.46 -4.67
CA ASP A 81 11.52 -16.59 -5.84
C ASP A 81 10.42 -15.52 -5.72
N ALA A 82 9.22 -15.92 -5.31
CA ALA A 82 8.13 -14.97 -5.06
C ALA A 82 8.49 -13.96 -3.97
N ARG A 83 9.15 -14.39 -2.87
CA ARG A 83 9.62 -13.49 -1.81
C ARG A 83 10.67 -12.52 -2.36
N SER A 84 11.64 -13.02 -3.13
CA SER A 84 12.69 -12.20 -3.75
C SER A 84 12.12 -11.16 -4.71
N VAL A 85 11.10 -11.52 -5.50
CA VAL A 85 10.42 -10.58 -6.40
C VAL A 85 9.68 -9.50 -5.60
N LEU A 86 8.97 -9.90 -4.54
CA LEU A 86 8.29 -8.93 -3.66
C LEU A 86 9.28 -8.01 -2.94
N ASP A 87 10.39 -8.54 -2.44
CA ASP A 87 11.44 -7.76 -1.78
C ASP A 87 12.16 -6.84 -2.78
N ALA A 88 12.34 -7.27 -4.04
CA ALA A 88 12.86 -6.43 -5.11
C ALA A 88 11.89 -5.31 -5.50
N ILE A 89 10.58 -5.57 -5.55
CA ILE A 89 9.55 -4.54 -5.75
C ILE A 89 9.57 -3.54 -4.59
N ASP A 90 9.63 -4.02 -3.34
CA ASP A 90 9.70 -3.18 -2.16
C ASP A 90 11.03 -2.38 -2.11
N GLY A 91 12.13 -2.94 -2.61
CA GLY A 91 13.44 -2.29 -2.76
C GLY A 91 13.47 -1.22 -3.86
N LEU A 92 12.91 -1.51 -5.03
CA LEU A 92 12.73 -0.52 -6.11
C LEU A 92 11.88 0.65 -5.64
N HIS A 93 10.87 0.40 -4.79
CA HIS A 93 10.09 1.46 -4.17
C HIS A 93 10.92 2.32 -3.21
N ARG A 94 11.90 1.74 -2.50
CA ARG A 94 12.83 2.50 -1.63
C ARG A 94 13.84 3.30 -2.44
N ASP A 95 14.40 2.73 -3.51
CA ASP A 95 15.39 3.42 -4.35
C ASP A 95 14.77 4.55 -5.18
N GLN A 96 13.48 4.43 -5.54
CA GLN A 96 12.71 5.51 -6.18
C GLN A 96 12.25 6.60 -5.19
N THR A 97 12.43 6.41 -3.88
CA THR A 97 12.04 7.37 -2.83
C THR A 97 13.22 7.99 -2.07
N ALA A 98 14.47 7.58 -2.36
CA ALA A 98 15.71 8.16 -1.84
C ALA A 98 16.10 9.48 -2.51
#